data_AF-A0A1G1TKU5-F1
#
_entry.id   AF-A0A1G1TKU5-F1
#
_cell.length_a   1.000
_cell.length_b   1.000
_cell.length_c   1.000
_cell.angle_alpha   90.00
_cell.angle_beta   90.00
_cell.angle_gamma   90.00
#
_symmetry.space_group_name_H-M   'P 1'
#
loop_
_entity.id
_entity.type
_entity.pdbx_description
1 polymer ?
#
loop_
_entity_poly.entity_id
_entity_poly.type
_entity_poly.pdbx_seq_one_letter_code
_entity_poly.pdbx_strand_id
1 'polypeptide(L)'
;MYETDLTDFQWQVIQEILPDTRRRKHSLRLIVNALLYLTKSGCQWRLLPREFPAFPLVYYYFRRWQADGRWAALNQALVRRHRQRAAPSRQPNPRVAVLDAQSIKCSERGVLDQGFDGHKKIQGRKHQLVVDTDGLLLAAHVEPAHENDRVGGKAALQKLAQQRYERPGRCRLPRRLAQWTREHCGWRLETAPGLTGSARFTPVPTRWVVERTISWLQWDRRLSRDYECESAAAEATIFLASIRHLIRKF
;
A
#
# COMPACT_ATOMS: atom_id res chain seq x y z
N MET A 1 -18.04 -20.01 -3.20
CA MET A 1 -17.17 -19.18 -2.33
C MET A 1 -15.82 -19.10 -3.02
N TYR A 2 -15.28 -17.89 -3.21
CA TYR A 2 -13.97 -17.71 -3.84
C TYR A 2 -12.86 -17.81 -2.79
N GLU A 3 -11.65 -18.21 -3.19
CA GLU A 3 -10.47 -18.22 -2.30
C GLU A 3 -10.07 -16.82 -1.77
N THR A 4 -10.65 -15.78 -2.36
CA THR A 4 -10.48 -14.39 -1.93
C THR A 4 -11.50 -13.96 -0.87
N ASP A 5 -12.54 -14.77 -0.64
CA ASP A 5 -13.58 -14.44 0.32
C ASP A 5 -13.04 -14.54 1.74
N LEU A 6 -13.39 -13.55 2.55
CA LEU A 6 -13.04 -13.53 3.96
C LEU A 6 -13.78 -14.65 4.72
N THR A 7 -13.10 -15.33 5.63
CA THR A 7 -13.75 -16.18 6.64
C THR A 7 -14.54 -15.33 7.64
N ASP A 8 -15.39 -15.95 8.45
CA ASP A 8 -16.16 -15.24 9.48
C ASP A 8 -15.24 -14.55 10.48
N PHE A 9 -14.17 -15.22 10.89
CA PHE A 9 -13.15 -14.66 11.78
C PHE A 9 -12.41 -13.47 11.16
N GLN A 10 -12.00 -13.60 9.89
CA GLN A 10 -11.34 -12.49 9.18
C GLN A 10 -12.28 -11.30 9.01
N TRP A 11 -13.55 -11.54 8.73
CA TRP A 11 -14.55 -10.48 8.67
C TRP A 11 -14.75 -9.81 10.02
N GLN A 12 -14.82 -10.56 11.12
CA GLN A 12 -14.93 -10.00 12.46
C GLN A 12 -13.79 -9.01 12.78
N VAL A 13 -12.56 -9.36 12.41
CA VAL A 13 -11.39 -8.46 12.55
C VAL A 13 -11.57 -7.17 11.75
N ILE A 14 -12.08 -7.25 10.52
CA ILE A 14 -12.34 -6.06 9.68
C ILE A 14 -13.52 -5.25 10.24
N GLN A 15 -14.57 -5.91 10.73
CA GLN A 15 -15.78 -5.27 11.24
C GLN A 15 -15.52 -4.47 12.52
N GLU A 16 -14.58 -4.89 13.38
CA GLU A 16 -14.11 -4.09 14.52
C GLU A 16 -13.52 -2.74 14.09
N ILE A 17 -12.93 -2.67 12.90
CA ILE A 17 -12.26 -1.49 12.35
C ILE A 17 -13.21 -0.66 11.47
N LEU A 18 -14.06 -1.34 10.69
CA LEU A 18 -15.09 -0.76 9.82
C LEU A 18 -16.47 -1.19 10.33
N PRO A 19 -17.03 -0.46 11.32
CA PRO A 19 -18.29 -0.86 11.93
C PRO A 19 -19.44 -0.80 10.92
N ASP A 20 -20.18 -1.91 10.80
CA ASP A 20 -21.31 -2.05 9.89
C ASP A 20 -22.64 -1.74 10.60
N THR A 21 -22.87 -0.47 10.96
CA THR A 21 -24.04 -0.07 11.79
C THR A 21 -25.31 0.28 11.01
N ARG A 22 -25.24 0.40 9.68
CA ARG A 22 -26.37 0.85 8.86
C ARG A 22 -27.02 -0.32 8.11
N ARG A 23 -28.35 -0.40 8.13
CA ARG A 23 -29.09 -1.38 7.32
C ARG A 23 -28.84 -1.15 5.83
N ARG A 24 -28.47 -2.20 5.10
CA ARG A 24 -28.14 -2.17 3.66
C ARG A 24 -28.73 -3.39 2.95
N LYS A 25 -28.92 -3.28 1.64
CA LYS A 25 -29.29 -4.42 0.77
C LYS A 25 -28.17 -5.44 0.66
N HIS A 26 -26.92 -4.98 0.53
CA HIS A 26 -25.73 -5.82 0.49
C HIS A 26 -24.85 -5.51 1.70
N SER A 27 -24.35 -6.56 2.36
CA SER A 27 -23.44 -6.40 3.50
C SER A 27 -22.11 -5.79 3.06
N LEU A 28 -21.43 -5.08 3.97
CA LEU A 28 -20.10 -4.57 3.67
C LEU A 28 -19.09 -5.70 3.40
N ARG A 29 -19.28 -6.88 4.01
CA ARG A 29 -18.46 -8.07 3.73
C ARG A 29 -18.49 -8.44 2.25
N LEU A 30 -19.68 -8.44 1.66
CA LEU A 30 -19.83 -8.81 0.25
C LEU A 30 -19.17 -7.78 -0.67
N ILE A 31 -19.23 -6.49 -0.31
CA ILE A 31 -18.52 -5.42 -1.01
C ILE A 31 -16.99 -5.59 -0.89
N VAL A 32 -16.49 -5.87 0.31
CA VAL A 32 -15.05 -6.10 0.53
C VAL A 32 -14.58 -7.35 -0.20
N ASN A 33 -15.32 -8.46 -0.15
CA ASN A 33 -14.99 -9.68 -0.90
C ASN A 33 -14.90 -9.41 -2.42
N ALA A 34 -15.84 -8.63 -2.97
CA ALA A 34 -15.79 -8.24 -4.39
C ALA A 34 -14.52 -7.45 -4.73
N LEU A 35 -14.08 -6.55 -3.84
CA LEU A 35 -12.85 -5.76 -4.02
C LEU A 35 -11.58 -6.60 -3.86
N LEU A 36 -11.55 -7.54 -2.91
CA LEU A 36 -10.44 -8.49 -2.76
C LEU A 36 -10.35 -9.42 -3.96
N TYR A 37 -11.49 -9.87 -4.50
CA TYR A 37 -11.57 -10.64 -5.73
C TYR A 37 -11.02 -9.85 -6.92
N LEU A 38 -11.49 -8.61 -7.12
CA LEU A 38 -11.01 -7.72 -8.18
C LEU A 38 -9.49 -7.50 -8.09
N THR A 39 -8.98 -7.24 -6.89
CA THR A 39 -7.56 -6.99 -6.62
C THR A 39 -6.72 -8.22 -6.97
N LYS A 40 -7.14 -9.41 -6.53
CA LYS A 40 -6.39 -10.65 -6.78
C LYS A 40 -6.47 -11.10 -8.22
N SER A 41 -7.67 -11.13 -8.80
CA SER A 41 -7.91 -11.62 -10.16
C SER A 41 -7.44 -10.64 -11.23
N GLY A 42 -7.45 -9.34 -10.94
CA GLY A 42 -7.22 -8.28 -11.91
C GLY A 42 -8.35 -8.13 -12.94
N CYS A 43 -9.53 -8.74 -12.73
CA CYS A 43 -10.62 -8.66 -13.69
C CYS A 43 -11.11 -7.21 -13.86
N GLN A 44 -11.65 -6.89 -15.03
CA GLN A 44 -12.22 -5.57 -15.28
C GLN A 44 -13.46 -5.34 -14.40
N TRP A 45 -13.74 -4.09 -14.02
CA TRP A 45 -14.88 -3.75 -13.17
C TRP A 45 -16.21 -4.32 -13.68
N ARG A 46 -16.46 -4.24 -15.00
CA ARG A 46 -17.69 -4.74 -15.64
C ARG A 46 -17.78 -6.26 -15.73
N LEU A 47 -16.68 -6.96 -15.45
CA LEU A 47 -16.58 -8.42 -15.45
C LEU A 47 -16.52 -8.99 -14.02
N LEU A 48 -16.90 -8.19 -13.01
CA LEU A 48 -17.13 -8.74 -11.68
C LEU A 48 -18.19 -9.87 -11.77
N PRO A 49 -17.96 -11.01 -11.09
CA PRO A 49 -18.91 -12.11 -11.05
C PRO A 49 -20.32 -11.67 -10.60
N ARG A 50 -21.34 -12.35 -11.12
CA ARG A 50 -22.75 -11.97 -10.92
C ARG A 50 -23.26 -12.22 -9.49
N GLU A 51 -22.52 -13.03 -8.74
CA GLU A 51 -22.73 -13.34 -7.32
C GLU A 51 -22.38 -12.15 -6.42
N PHE A 52 -21.52 -11.24 -6.90
CA PHE A 52 -21.24 -9.98 -6.23
C PHE A 52 -22.26 -8.90 -6.58
N PRO A 53 -22.38 -7.84 -5.75
CA PRO A 53 -23.18 -6.69 -6.09
C PRO A 53 -22.70 -6.08 -7.40
N ALA A 54 -23.63 -5.49 -8.15
CA ALA A 54 -23.31 -4.88 -9.44
C ALA A 54 -22.15 -3.89 -9.32
N PHE A 55 -21.25 -3.90 -10.31
CA PHE A 55 -20.01 -3.13 -10.27
C PHE A 55 -20.19 -1.64 -9.92
N PRO A 56 -21.27 -0.92 -10.31
CA PRO A 56 -21.40 0.49 -9.94
C PRO A 56 -21.48 0.69 -8.42
N LEU A 57 -22.12 -0.25 -7.71
CA LEU A 57 -22.21 -0.20 -6.25
C LEU A 57 -20.87 -0.53 -5.59
N VAL A 58 -20.16 -1.55 -6.09
CA VAL A 58 -18.83 -1.92 -5.58
C VAL A 58 -17.85 -0.76 -5.80
N TYR A 59 -17.87 -0.16 -7.00
CA TYR A 59 -17.06 1.00 -7.35
C TYR A 59 -17.40 2.24 -6.51
N TYR A 60 -18.68 2.47 -6.21
CA TYR A 60 -19.10 3.53 -5.29
C TYR A 60 -18.40 3.43 -3.93
N TYR A 61 -18.37 2.24 -3.32
CA TYR A 61 -17.68 2.03 -2.05
C TYR A 61 -16.17 2.18 -2.18
N PHE A 62 -15.58 1.62 -3.24
CA PHE A 62 -14.16 1.78 -3.54
C PHE A 62 -13.75 3.25 -3.58
N ARG A 63 -14.45 4.05 -4.39
CA ARG A 63 -14.19 5.49 -4.56
C ARG A 63 -14.46 6.28 -3.30
N ARG A 64 -15.57 6.00 -2.60
CA ARG A 64 -15.89 6.68 -1.34
C ARG A 64 -14.81 6.46 -0.30
N TRP A 65 -14.37 5.21 -0.13
CA TRP A 65 -13.35 4.84 0.86
C TRP A 65 -11.92 5.24 0.46
N GLN A 66 -11.69 5.43 -0.84
CA GLN A 66 -10.48 6.05 -1.35
C GLN A 66 -10.47 7.55 -1.03
N ALA A 67 -11.58 8.26 -1.25
CA ALA A 67 -11.67 9.71 -1.04
C ALA A 67 -11.61 10.10 0.45
N ASP A 68 -12.15 9.28 1.35
CA ASP A 68 -12.13 9.54 2.80
C ASP A 68 -10.92 8.91 3.54
N GLY A 69 -10.01 8.24 2.82
CA GLY A 69 -8.80 7.63 3.37
C GLY A 69 -9.01 6.34 4.16
N ARG A 70 -10.20 5.74 4.14
CA ARG A 70 -10.51 4.50 4.88
C ARG A 70 -9.62 3.32 4.54
N TRP A 71 -9.15 3.19 3.30
CA TRP A 71 -8.25 2.08 2.94
C TRP A 71 -6.92 2.14 3.69
N ALA A 72 -6.33 3.33 3.80
CA ALA A 72 -5.11 3.54 4.56
C ALA A 72 -5.34 3.29 6.06
N ALA A 73 -6.46 3.79 6.61
CA ALA A 73 -6.83 3.60 8.01
C ALA A 73 -7.08 2.11 8.36
N LEU A 74 -7.80 1.39 7.51
CA LEU A 74 -8.04 -0.05 7.68
C LEU A 74 -6.72 -0.83 7.64
N ASN A 75 -5.88 -0.56 6.65
CA ASN A 75 -4.56 -1.19 6.55
C ASN A 75 -3.72 -0.91 7.80
N GLN A 76 -3.68 0.35 8.26
CA GLN A 76 -2.95 0.70 9.47
C GLN A 76 -3.45 -0.08 10.69
N ALA A 77 -4.75 -0.16 10.90
CA ALA A 77 -5.33 -0.87 12.04
C ALA A 77 -4.97 -2.37 12.00
N LEU A 78 -5.02 -3.00 10.82
CA LEU A 78 -4.58 -4.38 10.63
C LEU A 78 -3.09 -4.56 10.90
N VAL A 79 -2.24 -3.62 10.47
CA VAL A 79 -0.79 -3.64 10.79
C VAL A 79 -0.58 -3.59 12.29
N ARG A 80 -1.22 -2.66 13.01
CA ARG A 80 -1.08 -2.55 14.48
C ARG A 80 -1.51 -3.85 15.17
N ARG A 81 -2.66 -4.40 14.79
CA ARG A 81 -3.20 -5.62 15.38
C ARG A 81 -2.33 -6.85 15.08
N HIS A 82 -1.81 -6.95 13.85
CA HIS A 82 -0.89 -8.04 13.49
C HIS A 82 0.40 -7.96 14.32
N ARG A 83 0.98 -6.77 14.47
CA ARG A 83 2.19 -6.55 15.28
C ARG A 83 1.98 -6.90 16.75
N GLN A 84 0.84 -6.51 17.33
CA GLN A 84 0.46 -6.88 18.71
C GLN A 84 0.35 -8.40 18.89
N ARG A 85 -0.23 -9.12 17.92
CA ARG A 85 -0.35 -10.59 17.98
C ARG A 85 0.99 -11.29 17.79
N ALA A 86 1.78 -10.89 16.80
CA ALA A 86 3.01 -11.59 16.40
C ALA A 86 4.15 -11.41 17.41
N ALA A 87 4.16 -10.30 18.14
CA ALA A 87 5.13 -10.05 19.20
C ALA A 87 4.50 -9.16 20.29
N PRO A 88 3.79 -9.74 21.28
CA PRO A 88 3.12 -8.98 22.34
C PRO A 88 4.06 -8.08 23.15
N SER A 89 5.34 -8.44 23.24
CA SER A 89 6.41 -7.65 23.87
C SER A 89 6.96 -6.52 22.99
N ARG A 90 6.65 -6.48 21.69
CA ARG A 90 6.98 -5.35 20.80
C ARG A 90 5.86 -4.32 20.85
N GLN A 91 6.27 -3.05 20.81
CA GLN A 91 5.34 -1.94 20.63
C GLN A 91 4.53 -2.10 19.32
N PRO A 92 3.24 -1.75 19.30
CA PRO A 92 2.38 -1.84 18.11
C PRO A 92 2.86 -0.94 16.97
N ASN A 93 3.61 0.12 17.31
CA ASN A 93 4.13 1.08 16.34
C ASN A 93 5.46 0.58 15.72
N PRO A 94 5.62 0.66 14.39
CA PRO A 94 6.86 0.29 13.73
C PRO A 94 7.97 1.25 14.14
N ARG A 95 9.17 0.74 14.43
CA ARG A 95 10.34 1.56 14.81
C ARG A 95 11.22 1.96 13.62
N VAL A 96 11.13 1.22 12.52
CA VAL A 96 11.92 1.42 11.32
C VAL A 96 10.98 1.49 10.13
N ALA A 97 11.16 2.47 9.25
CA ALA A 97 10.52 2.54 7.94
C ALA A 97 11.56 2.48 6.81
N VAL A 98 11.25 1.72 5.77
CA VAL A 98 12.05 1.55 4.55
C VAL A 98 11.22 2.02 3.37
N LEU A 99 11.80 2.89 2.53
CA LEU A 99 11.16 3.47 1.35
C LEU A 99 11.84 2.94 0.09
N ASP A 100 11.05 2.58 -0.91
CA ASP A 100 11.52 2.34 -2.27
C ASP A 100 10.43 2.68 -3.30
N ALA A 101 10.86 2.89 -4.55
CA ALA A 101 10.02 3.30 -5.66
C ALA A 101 9.97 2.24 -6.76
N GLN A 102 8.76 1.89 -7.20
CA GLN A 102 8.53 1.02 -8.34
C GLN A 102 7.83 1.78 -9.47
N SER A 103 8.36 1.69 -10.69
CA SER A 103 7.69 2.22 -11.88
C SER A 103 6.85 1.11 -12.51
N ILE A 104 5.56 1.35 -12.71
CA ILE A 104 4.58 0.39 -13.25
C ILE A 104 4.00 0.95 -14.54
N LYS A 105 3.88 0.09 -15.57
CA LYS A 105 3.23 0.46 -16.83
C LYS A 105 1.75 0.72 -16.61
N CYS A 106 1.23 1.78 -17.23
CA CYS A 106 -0.20 2.06 -17.23
C CYS A 106 -0.92 1.39 -18.40
N SER A 107 -2.24 1.25 -18.31
CA SER A 107 -3.07 0.97 -19.49
C SER A 107 -3.02 2.16 -20.46
N GLU A 108 -3.03 1.88 -21.76
CA GLU A 108 -2.87 2.90 -22.80
C GLU A 108 -4.04 3.89 -22.86
N ARG A 109 -5.24 3.48 -22.40
CA ARG A 109 -6.45 4.31 -22.42
C ARG A 109 -6.91 4.66 -21.01
N GLY A 110 -7.33 5.91 -20.85
CA GLY A 110 -8.07 6.40 -19.67
C GLY A 110 -7.21 6.76 -18.46
N VAL A 111 -5.88 6.75 -18.59
CA VAL A 111 -4.95 7.16 -17.52
C VAL A 111 -4.50 8.59 -17.78
N LEU A 112 -4.89 9.51 -16.88
CA LEU A 112 -4.72 10.95 -17.08
C LEU A 112 -3.34 11.46 -16.63
N ASP A 113 -2.74 10.82 -15.64
CA ASP A 113 -1.55 11.24 -14.91
C ASP A 113 -0.45 10.17 -14.98
N GLN A 114 -0.12 9.75 -16.20
CA GLN A 114 1.05 8.90 -16.49
C GLN A 114 2.24 9.75 -16.95
N GLY A 115 3.44 9.20 -16.77
CA GLY A 115 4.71 9.78 -17.19
C GLY A 115 5.64 8.75 -17.82
N PHE A 116 6.78 9.20 -18.32
CA PHE A 116 7.81 8.33 -18.86
C PHE A 116 9.03 8.28 -17.94
N ASP A 117 9.34 7.10 -17.41
CA ASP A 117 10.58 6.82 -16.72
C ASP A 117 11.66 6.49 -17.75
N GLY A 118 12.55 7.43 -18.03
CA GLY A 118 13.63 7.26 -19.02
C GLY A 118 14.68 6.22 -18.64
N HIS A 119 14.87 5.96 -17.34
CA HIS A 119 15.83 4.97 -16.88
C HIS A 119 15.30 3.54 -17.12
N LYS A 120 14.04 3.30 -16.74
CA LYS A 120 13.40 1.99 -16.91
C LYS A 120 12.70 1.81 -18.26
N LYS A 121 12.59 2.87 -19.06
CA LYS A 121 11.82 2.94 -20.30
C LYS A 121 10.37 2.51 -20.11
N ILE A 122 9.75 3.01 -19.04
CA ILE A 122 8.38 2.66 -18.65
C ILE A 122 7.47 3.88 -18.81
N GLN A 123 6.43 3.72 -19.63
CA GLN A 123 5.31 4.64 -19.68
C GLN A 123 4.28 4.23 -18.60
N GLY A 124 4.16 5.03 -17.55
CA GLY A 124 3.16 4.78 -16.51
C GLY A 124 3.34 5.63 -15.25
N ARG A 125 3.21 5.02 -14.07
CA ARG A 125 3.28 5.70 -12.77
C ARG A 125 4.37 5.09 -11.88
N LYS A 126 4.84 5.87 -10.91
CA LYS A 126 5.74 5.43 -9.83
C LYS A 126 4.95 5.24 -8.55
N HIS A 127 5.13 4.07 -7.95
CA HIS A 127 4.58 3.69 -6.65
C HIS A 127 5.69 3.81 -5.62
N GLN A 128 5.56 4.79 -4.73
CA GLN A 128 6.44 5.01 -3.58
C GLN A 128 5.86 4.25 -2.39
N LEU A 129 6.52 3.19 -1.95
CA LEU A 129 6.04 2.35 -0.85
C LEU A 129 6.90 2.53 0.39
N VAL A 130 6.25 2.70 1.54
CA VAL A 130 6.91 2.72 2.84
C VAL A 130 6.46 1.51 3.64
N VAL A 131 7.41 0.68 4.05
CA VAL A 131 7.17 -0.55 4.82
C VAL A 131 7.97 -0.58 6.11
N ASP A 132 7.56 -1.42 7.07
CA ASP A 132 8.36 -1.71 8.26
C ASP A 132 9.40 -2.83 8.03
N THR A 133 10.13 -3.21 9.08
CA THR A 133 11.14 -4.29 9.03
C THR A 133 10.57 -5.67 8.73
N ASP A 134 9.27 -5.87 8.98
CA ASP A 134 8.58 -7.13 8.73
C ASP A 134 7.96 -7.14 7.32
N GLY A 135 8.05 -6.02 6.58
CA GLY A 135 7.52 -5.84 5.23
C GLY A 135 6.05 -5.44 5.21
N LEU A 136 5.49 -4.96 6.32
CA LEU A 136 4.11 -4.50 6.40
C LEU A 136 4.00 -3.09 5.81
N LEU A 137 3.05 -2.87 4.91
CA LEU A 137 2.84 -1.56 4.27
C LEU A 137 2.36 -0.54 5.31
N LEU A 138 3.09 0.57 5.44
CA LEU A 138 2.76 1.67 6.34
C LEU A 138 2.17 2.88 5.60
N ALA A 139 2.66 3.16 4.39
CA ALA A 139 2.13 4.19 3.51
C ALA A 139 2.45 3.88 2.04
N ALA A 140 1.66 4.44 1.15
CA ALA A 140 1.88 4.40 -0.29
C ALA A 140 1.60 5.78 -0.89
N HIS A 141 2.32 6.12 -1.95
CA HIS A 141 2.02 7.26 -2.81
C HIS A 141 2.23 6.88 -4.28
N VAL A 142 1.33 7.34 -5.15
CA VAL A 142 1.43 7.13 -6.59
C VAL A 142 1.50 8.48 -7.31
N GLU A 143 2.42 8.56 -8.27
CA GLU A 143 2.69 9.76 -9.08
C GLU A 143 3.07 9.37 -10.53
N PRO A 144 3.03 10.28 -11.50
CA PRO A 144 3.51 10.02 -12.86
C PRO A 144 4.97 9.53 -12.90
N ALA A 145 5.32 8.63 -13.81
CA ALA A 145 6.65 8.01 -13.78
C ALA A 145 7.84 8.92 -14.17
N HIS A 146 7.58 10.13 -14.69
CA HIS A 146 8.62 11.13 -14.95
C HIS A 146 9.02 11.91 -13.67
N GLU A 147 8.24 11.77 -12.60
CA GLU A 147 8.50 12.47 -11.35
C GLU A 147 9.79 12.00 -10.70
N ASN A 148 10.42 12.92 -9.96
CA ASN A 148 11.66 12.63 -9.27
C ASN A 148 11.38 11.84 -7.99
N ASP A 149 12.10 10.74 -7.77
CA ASP A 149 11.93 9.87 -6.59
C ASP A 149 12.04 10.64 -5.26
N ARG A 150 12.77 11.76 -5.24
CA ARG A 150 12.84 12.64 -4.07
C ARG A 150 11.48 13.31 -3.78
N VAL A 151 10.74 13.71 -4.79
CA VAL A 151 9.42 14.36 -4.65
C VAL A 151 8.42 13.33 -4.14
N GLY A 152 8.28 12.19 -4.84
CA GLY A 152 7.39 11.14 -4.40
C GLY A 152 7.73 10.56 -3.04
N GLY A 153 9.02 10.38 -2.75
CA GLY A 153 9.48 9.93 -1.44
C GLY A 153 9.05 10.88 -0.32
N LYS A 154 9.10 12.20 -0.54
CA LYS A 154 8.60 13.19 0.44
C LYS A 154 7.09 13.03 0.65
N ALA A 155 6.33 12.91 -0.42
CA ALA A 155 4.88 12.74 -0.34
C ALA A 155 4.47 11.44 0.38
N ALA A 156 5.16 10.32 0.12
CA ALA A 156 4.95 9.07 0.83
C ALA A 156 5.23 9.19 2.33
N LEU A 157 6.28 9.92 2.72
CA LEU A 157 6.63 10.15 4.12
C LEU A 157 5.67 11.11 4.82
N GLN A 158 5.15 12.13 4.11
CA GLN A 158 4.07 12.98 4.62
C GLN A 158 2.82 12.16 4.91
N LYS A 159 2.42 11.28 3.99
CA LYS A 159 1.28 10.37 4.20
C LYS A 159 1.52 9.45 5.39
N LEU A 160 2.73 8.91 5.55
CA LEU A 160 3.06 8.11 6.72
C LEU A 160 2.97 8.94 8.03
N ALA A 161 3.35 10.22 8.01
CA ALA A 161 3.20 11.11 9.17
C ALA A 161 1.72 11.34 9.54
N GLN A 162 0.86 11.44 8.53
CA GLN A 162 -0.59 11.55 8.71
C GLN A 162 -1.23 10.29 9.30
N GLN A 163 -0.61 9.12 9.13
CA GLN A 163 -1.10 7.88 9.75
C GLN A 163 -0.96 7.90 11.28
N ARG A 164 -0.21 8.82 11.91
CA ARG A 164 -0.10 8.90 13.38
C ARG A 164 0.37 7.59 14.05
N TYR A 165 1.27 6.84 13.40
CA TYR A 165 2.10 5.88 14.15
C TYR A 165 2.88 6.66 15.20
N GLU A 166 2.96 6.15 16.45
CA GLU A 166 3.79 6.79 17.47
C GLU A 166 5.26 6.63 17.03
N ARG A 167 5.75 7.65 16.32
CA ARG A 167 7.10 7.86 15.81
C ARG A 167 7.85 6.56 15.45
N PRO A 168 7.90 6.16 14.18
CA PRO A 168 9.00 5.30 13.74
C PRO A 168 10.31 6.01 14.10
N GLY A 169 10.99 5.47 15.11
CA GLY A 169 12.20 6.07 15.67
C GLY A 169 13.35 6.14 14.67
N ARG A 170 13.22 5.47 13.52
CA ARG A 170 14.22 5.36 12.46
C ARG A 170 13.55 5.26 11.09
N CYS A 171 14.05 5.99 10.10
CA CYS A 171 13.77 5.71 8.69
C CYS A 171 15.09 5.51 7.94
N ARG A 172 15.14 4.53 7.04
CA ARG A 172 16.30 4.25 6.20
C ARG A 172 16.09 4.87 4.82
N LEU A 173 16.62 6.08 4.65
CA LEU A 173 16.41 6.94 3.49
C LEU A 173 17.73 7.47 2.94
N PRO A 174 17.79 7.90 1.66
CA PRO A 174 18.89 8.71 1.15
C PRO A 174 19.10 9.97 2.00
N ARG A 175 20.35 10.43 2.17
CA ARG A 175 20.71 11.54 3.08
C ARG A 175 19.83 12.78 2.98
N ARG A 176 19.53 13.25 1.77
CA ARG A 176 18.70 14.46 1.55
C ARG A 176 17.25 14.26 1.96
N LEU A 177 16.69 13.08 1.67
CA LEU A 177 15.32 12.75 2.06
C LEU A 177 15.23 12.55 3.56
N ALA A 178 16.26 11.95 4.16
CA ALA A 178 16.40 11.85 5.60
C ALA A 178 16.33 13.24 6.25
N GLN A 179 17.21 14.17 5.87
CA GLN A 179 17.20 15.53 6.43
C GLN A 179 15.81 16.17 6.38
N TRP A 180 15.17 16.14 5.21
CA TRP A 180 13.84 16.70 5.03
C TRP A 180 12.78 16.06 5.96
N THR A 181 12.84 14.73 6.12
CA THR A 181 11.92 13.97 6.98
C THR A 181 12.06 14.36 8.46
N ARG A 182 13.29 14.66 8.90
CA ARG A 182 13.53 15.15 10.27
C ARG A 182 12.82 16.47 10.50
N GLU A 183 12.98 17.39 9.57
CA GLU A 183 12.47 18.76 9.64
C GLU A 183 10.93 18.80 9.53
N HIS A 184 10.32 17.97 8.69
CA HIS A 184 8.89 18.09 8.36
C HIS A 184 8.00 17.00 8.97
N CYS A 185 8.55 15.84 9.31
CA CYS A 185 7.79 14.70 9.85
C CYS A 185 8.14 14.38 11.31
N GLY A 186 9.20 15.00 11.86
CA GLY A 186 9.60 14.82 13.25
C GLY A 186 10.20 13.44 13.56
N TRP A 187 10.75 12.74 12.56
CA TRP A 187 11.32 11.40 12.74
C TRP A 187 12.85 11.40 12.81
N ARG A 188 13.38 10.55 13.69
CA ARG A 188 14.83 10.27 13.77
C ARG A 188 15.20 9.29 12.66
N LEU A 189 16.42 9.44 12.15
CA LEU A 189 16.86 8.81 10.91
C LEU A 189 18.17 8.07 11.12
N GLU A 190 18.20 6.85 10.60
CA GLU A 190 19.44 6.16 10.31
C GLU A 190 19.62 6.24 8.80
N THR A 191 20.55 7.08 8.34
CA THR A 191 20.95 7.03 6.93
C THR A 191 21.48 5.62 6.67
N ALA A 192 20.94 4.94 5.65
CA ALA A 192 21.53 3.68 5.21
C ALA A 192 23.03 3.92 4.96
N PRO A 193 23.93 3.03 5.43
CA PRO A 193 25.35 3.17 5.18
C PRO A 193 25.58 3.47 3.69
N GLY A 194 26.34 4.52 3.40
CA GLY A 194 26.86 4.71 2.06
C GLY A 194 27.73 3.50 1.72
N LEU A 195 27.70 3.05 0.47
CA LEU A 195 28.70 2.13 -0.07
C LEU A 195 30.07 2.85 0.01
N THR A 196 30.70 2.82 1.19
CA THR A 196 32.05 3.33 1.38
C THR A 196 33.00 2.35 0.71
N GLY A 197 33.37 2.66 -0.53
CA GLY A 197 34.64 2.26 -1.13
C GLY A 197 34.85 0.81 -1.56
N SER A 198 33.90 -0.12 -1.37
CA SER A 198 34.08 -1.50 -1.85
C SER A 198 33.45 -1.69 -3.23
N ALA A 199 34.25 -2.06 -4.22
CA ALA A 199 33.81 -2.46 -5.58
C ALA A 199 32.94 -3.73 -5.61
N ARG A 200 32.56 -4.27 -4.44
CA ARG A 200 31.66 -5.42 -4.30
C ARG A 200 30.34 -4.96 -3.69
N PHE A 201 29.25 -5.43 -4.27
CA PHE A 201 27.91 -5.30 -3.71
C PHE A 201 27.86 -5.98 -2.34
N THR A 202 27.75 -5.19 -1.27
CA THR A 202 27.49 -5.71 0.08
C THR A 202 26.00 -5.59 0.36
N PRO A 203 25.28 -6.71 0.51
CA PRO A 203 23.86 -6.67 0.79
C PRO A 203 23.59 -6.04 2.16
N VAL A 204 22.79 -4.97 2.19
CA VAL A 204 22.36 -4.34 3.45
C VAL A 204 21.11 -5.09 3.93
N PRO A 205 21.10 -5.74 5.11
CA PRO A 205 20.09 -6.74 5.51
C PRO A 205 18.63 -6.32 5.58
N THR A 206 18.33 -5.07 5.23
CA THR A 206 17.08 -4.40 5.49
C THR A 206 16.58 -3.63 4.26
N ARG A 207 17.41 -3.49 3.20
CA ARG A 207 17.00 -2.82 1.96
C ARG A 207 16.03 -3.67 1.15
N TRP A 208 16.28 -4.97 1.07
CA TRP A 208 15.45 -5.92 0.32
C TRP A 208 14.03 -6.12 0.88
N VAL A 209 13.73 -5.61 2.09
CA VAL A 209 12.42 -5.85 2.72
C VAL A 209 11.30 -5.20 1.90
N VAL A 210 11.52 -3.95 1.45
CA VAL A 210 10.54 -3.24 0.62
C VAL A 210 10.43 -3.84 -0.79
N GLU A 211 11.56 -4.22 -1.39
CA GLU A 211 11.58 -4.92 -2.70
C GLU A 211 10.84 -6.26 -2.65
N ARG A 212 10.97 -7.00 -1.55
CA ARG A 212 10.22 -8.23 -1.30
C ARG A 212 8.73 -7.95 -1.14
N THR A 213 8.36 -6.91 -0.38
CA THR A 213 6.95 -6.52 -0.23
C THR A 213 6.36 -6.11 -1.58
N ILE A 214 7.09 -5.34 -2.40
CA ILE A 214 6.71 -5.01 -3.77
C ILE A 214 6.42 -6.28 -4.57
N SER A 215 7.34 -7.25 -4.53
CA SER A 215 7.20 -8.53 -5.24
C SER A 215 5.98 -9.32 -4.78
N TRP A 216 5.67 -9.32 -3.47
CA TRP A 216 4.47 -9.97 -2.94
C TRP A 216 3.18 -9.27 -3.38
N LEU A 217 3.14 -7.94 -3.37
CA LEU A 217 1.98 -7.17 -3.83
C LEU A 217 1.70 -7.42 -5.32
N GLN A 218 2.72 -7.64 -6.13
CA GLN A 218 2.55 -7.99 -7.56
C GLN A 218 1.92 -9.36 -7.80
N TRP A 219 1.78 -10.21 -6.78
CA TRP A 219 0.99 -11.45 -6.90
C TRP A 219 -0.52 -11.16 -6.99
N ASP A 220 -0.95 -9.95 -6.67
CA ASP A 220 -2.26 -9.43 -7.03
C ASP A 220 -2.21 -8.90 -8.46
N ARG A 221 -2.92 -9.57 -9.37
CA ARG A 221 -2.85 -9.28 -10.81
C ARG A 221 -3.21 -7.83 -11.11
N ARG A 222 -4.08 -7.20 -10.31
CA ARG A 222 -4.44 -5.78 -10.47
C ARG A 222 -3.26 -4.82 -10.29
N LEU A 223 -2.19 -5.23 -9.62
CA LEU A 223 -0.96 -4.43 -9.43
C LEU A 223 0.16 -4.76 -10.43
N SER A 224 -0.02 -5.75 -11.29
CA SER A 224 0.98 -6.08 -12.34
C SER A 224 1.07 -5.02 -13.44
N ARG A 225 -0.03 -4.31 -13.66
CA ARG A 225 -0.17 -3.15 -14.56
C ARG A 225 -1.18 -2.21 -13.92
N ASP A 226 -0.96 -0.92 -14.02
CA ASP A 226 -1.90 0.06 -13.47
C ASP A 226 -3.03 0.32 -14.46
N TYR A 227 -4.26 -0.04 -14.07
CA TYR A 227 -5.47 0.13 -14.87
C TYR A 227 -6.34 1.29 -14.37
N GLU A 228 -5.94 1.98 -13.29
CA GLU A 228 -6.77 2.98 -12.65
C GLU A 228 -6.59 4.36 -13.28
N CYS A 229 -7.70 5.07 -13.53
CA CYS A 229 -7.67 6.36 -14.21
C CYS A 229 -6.96 7.47 -13.43
N GLU A 230 -6.93 7.37 -12.10
CA GLU A 230 -6.35 8.35 -11.17
C GLU A 230 -5.32 7.71 -10.24
N SER A 231 -4.23 8.41 -9.93
CA SER A 231 -3.21 7.94 -8.97
C SER A 231 -3.79 7.56 -7.61
N ALA A 232 -4.81 8.28 -7.13
CA ALA A 232 -5.43 7.99 -5.84
C ALA A 232 -6.19 6.65 -5.82
N ALA A 233 -6.72 6.21 -6.97
CA ALA A 233 -7.32 4.88 -7.11
C ALA A 233 -6.24 3.78 -7.18
N ALA A 234 -5.10 4.06 -7.83
CA ALA A 234 -3.95 3.15 -7.77
C ALA A 234 -3.43 2.98 -6.33
N GLU A 235 -3.31 4.06 -5.56
CA GLU A 235 -2.97 4.02 -4.13
C GLU A 235 -3.94 3.15 -3.33
N ALA A 236 -5.25 3.33 -3.52
CA ALA A 236 -6.27 2.51 -2.87
C ALA A 236 -6.13 1.03 -3.21
N THR A 237 -5.74 0.70 -4.44
CA THR A 237 -5.51 -0.69 -4.89
C THR A 237 -4.28 -1.30 -4.21
N ILE A 238 -3.22 -0.52 -3.99
CA ILE A 238 -2.05 -0.95 -3.20
C ILE A 238 -2.47 -1.30 -1.76
N PHE A 239 -3.28 -0.46 -1.13
CA PHE A 239 -3.81 -0.74 0.21
C PHE A 239 -4.70 -1.99 0.24
N LEU A 240 -5.59 -2.17 -0.76
CA LEU A 240 -6.42 -3.37 -0.86
C LEU A 240 -5.58 -4.66 -0.96
N ALA A 241 -4.52 -4.64 -1.77
CA ALA A 241 -3.60 -5.77 -1.87
C ALA A 241 -2.91 -6.03 -0.51
N SER A 242 -2.39 -4.98 0.13
CA SER A 242 -1.80 -5.09 1.47
C SER A 242 -2.78 -5.67 2.49
N ILE A 243 -4.03 -5.18 2.53
CA ILE A 243 -5.10 -5.70 3.39
C ILE A 243 -5.33 -7.19 3.12
N ARG A 244 -5.41 -7.61 1.84
CA ARG A 244 -5.58 -9.02 1.47
C ARG A 244 -4.42 -9.88 1.97
N HIS A 245 -3.19 -9.38 1.92
CA HIS A 245 -2.01 -10.10 2.43
C HIS A 245 -1.98 -10.16 3.96
N LEU A 246 -2.35 -9.07 4.63
CA LEU A 246 -2.37 -8.96 6.08
C LEU A 246 -3.48 -9.82 6.71
N ILE A 247 -4.69 -9.76 6.17
CA ILE A 247 -5.85 -10.42 6.79
C ILE A 247 -5.73 -11.96 6.78
N ARG A 248 -4.96 -12.53 5.85
CA ARG A 248 -4.65 -13.96 5.80
C ARG A 248 -3.70 -14.43 6.91
N LYS A 249 -3.11 -13.51 7.65
CA LYS A 249 -2.27 -13.80 8.84
C LYS A 249 -3.09 -13.82 10.14
N PHE A 250 -4.41 -13.65 10.05
CA PHE A 250 -5.32 -13.68 11.19
C PHE A 250 -5.99 -15.02 11.35
#